data_AF-A0A4R4P730-F1
#
_entry.id   AF-A0A4R4P730-F1
#
_cell.length_a   1.000
_cell.length_b   1.000
_cell.length_c   1.000
_cell.angle_alpha   90.00
_cell.angle_beta   90.00
_cell.angle_gamma   90.00
#
_symmetry.space_group_name_H-M   'P 1'
#
loop_
_entity.id
_entity.type
_entity.pdbx_description
1 polymer ?
#
loop_
_entity_poly.entity_id
_entity_poly.type
_entity_poly.pdbx_seq_one_letter_code
_entity_poly.pdbx_strand_id
1 'polypeptide(L)'
;MRRIIGASLIGLGAFLLAAGVLVRFYVAPMLIGAPADVYQVTRLRAENAAYFDAAAAAPRTGATVVATNTVRGDPGSSRARVAVWDSTTVVQDVGRGTTIELQKQRYAFDRRTGRLRNCCGAAIGGDTAVRQSGVGLFWPVQPRKEGLELFDTATLRTWPAVFDGAERVDGTLTYRFVVRIPETRVAGELPAVPGALLGRGADAPAVPVDRYYRAEGTYWVDPRTGAPVDQRQRVLSELRPRQGPGRLVVADFTLRMTPESRHALRARSDDGAGKIRILKTVLPLVCGGAGLLLIAAGALLTVNGGRRGDAPDGPAPAAR
;
A
#
# COMPACT_ATOMS: atom_id res chain seq x y z
N MET A 1 41.29 4.27 38.16
CA MET A 1 40.05 4.93 37.66
C MET A 1 40.08 5.22 36.16
N ARG A 2 41.03 6.00 35.61
CA ARG A 2 41.07 6.35 34.16
C ARG A 2 41.08 5.16 33.19
N ARG A 3 41.80 4.08 33.51
CA ARG A 3 41.81 2.86 32.69
C ARG A 3 40.47 2.12 32.66
N ILE A 4 39.76 2.08 33.79
CA ILE A 4 38.43 1.46 33.89
C ILE A 4 37.42 2.28 33.08
N ILE A 5 37.43 3.62 33.23
CA ILE A 5 36.57 4.52 32.45
C ILE A 5 36.85 4.37 30.95
N GLY A 6 38.13 4.32 30.55
CA GLY A 6 38.51 4.12 29.16
C GLY A 6 38.02 2.78 28.58
N ALA A 7 38.15 1.69 29.33
CA ALA A 7 37.64 0.38 28.92
C ALA A 7 36.10 0.35 28.81
N SER A 8 35.38 0.98 29.74
CA SER A 8 33.92 1.11 29.69
C SER A 8 33.45 1.90 28.47
N LEU A 9 34.13 2.99 28.12
CA LEU A 9 33.82 3.80 26.93
C LEU A 9 34.05 3.02 25.63
N ILE A 10 35.13 2.24 25.53
CA ILE A 10 35.38 1.37 24.38
C ILE A 10 34.29 0.30 24.28
N GLY A 11 33.93 -0.35 25.40
CA GLY A 11 32.88 -1.36 25.43
C GLY A 11 31.52 -0.81 25.00
N LEU A 12 31.12 0.35 25.53
CA LEU A 12 29.88 1.02 25.13
C LEU A 12 29.92 1.46 23.65
N GLY A 13 31.05 1.98 23.18
CA GLY A 13 31.19 2.40 21.79
C GLY A 13 31.12 1.23 20.81
N ALA A 14 31.74 0.09 21.14
CA ALA A 14 31.63 -1.14 20.38
C ALA A 14 30.19 -1.67 20.37
N PHE A 15 29.50 -1.62 21.51
CA PHE A 15 28.08 -1.98 21.60
C PHE A 15 27.21 -1.10 20.70
N LEU A 16 27.39 0.23 20.71
CA LEU A 16 26.63 1.13 19.85
C LEU A 16 26.89 0.88 18.36
N LEU A 17 28.13 0.58 17.97
CA LEU A 17 28.42 0.19 16.58
C LEU A 17 27.68 -1.09 16.19
N ALA A 18 27.75 -2.13 17.02
CA ALA A 18 27.04 -3.39 16.79
C ALA A 18 25.52 -3.17 16.73
N ALA A 19 24.97 -2.35 17.63
CA ALA A 19 23.56 -1.98 17.63
C ALA A 19 23.15 -1.23 16.35
N GLY A 20 23.97 -0.28 15.87
CA GLY A 20 23.70 0.43 14.62
C GLY A 20 23.64 -0.50 13.40
N VAL A 21 24.58 -1.45 13.32
CA VAL A 21 24.58 -2.50 12.27
C VAL A 21 23.34 -3.39 12.39
N LEU A 22 23.05 -3.88 13.60
CA LEU A 22 21.88 -4.73 13.85
C LEU A 22 20.57 -4.01 13.48
N VAL A 23 20.42 -2.74 13.86
CA VAL A 23 19.25 -1.94 13.49
C VAL A 23 19.11 -1.85 11.97
N ARG A 24 20.20 -1.54 11.27
CA ARG A 24 20.18 -1.29 9.82
C ARG A 24 19.90 -2.55 9.00
N PHE A 25 20.45 -3.69 9.40
CA PHE A 25 20.44 -4.92 8.59
C PHE A 25 19.46 -5.98 9.09
N TYR A 26 19.02 -5.91 10.35
CA TYR A 26 18.11 -6.88 10.93
C TYR A 26 16.77 -6.26 11.33
N VAL A 27 16.78 -5.21 12.17
CA VAL A 27 15.54 -4.62 12.70
C VAL A 27 14.77 -3.87 11.62
N ALA A 28 15.43 -3.01 10.84
CA ALA A 28 14.76 -2.21 9.82
C ALA A 28 14.08 -3.08 8.73
N PRO A 29 14.71 -4.13 8.15
CA PRO A 29 14.02 -5.02 7.23
C PRO A 29 12.84 -5.81 7.84
N MET A 30 12.85 -6.03 9.15
CA MET A 30 11.79 -6.77 9.85
C MET A 30 10.58 -5.89 10.19
N LEU A 31 10.81 -4.61 10.52
CA LEU A 31 9.74 -3.67 10.91
C LEU A 31 9.15 -2.89 9.73
N ILE A 32 9.91 -2.70 8.66
CA ILE A 32 9.48 -1.87 7.53
C ILE A 32 8.59 -2.68 6.59
N GLY A 33 7.30 -2.36 6.63
CA GLY A 33 6.28 -2.92 5.76
C GLY A 33 4.91 -2.41 6.18
N ALA A 34 3.87 -2.90 5.50
CA ALA A 34 2.49 -2.61 5.82
C ALA A 34 2.19 -2.91 7.29
N PRO A 35 1.46 -2.03 8.00
CA PRO A 35 1.03 -2.27 9.36
C PRO A 35 0.00 -3.42 9.43
N ALA A 36 0.00 -4.17 10.53
CA ALA A 36 -1.02 -5.19 10.79
C ALA A 36 -2.33 -4.56 11.27
N ASP A 37 -2.24 -3.52 12.09
CA ASP A 37 -3.38 -2.72 12.54
C ASP A 37 -3.43 -1.42 11.74
N VAL A 38 -4.49 -1.26 10.96
CA VAL A 38 -4.74 -0.05 10.20
C VAL A 38 -6.25 0.17 10.13
N TYR A 39 -6.67 1.42 10.24
CA TYR A 39 -8.01 1.82 9.88
C TYR A 39 -7.90 3.02 8.93
N GLN A 40 -8.39 2.87 7.72
CA GLN A 40 -8.27 3.88 6.68
C GLN A 40 -9.57 3.96 5.88
N VAL A 41 -10.03 5.17 5.64
CA VAL A 41 -11.16 5.44 4.74
C VAL A 41 -10.66 6.31 3.60
N THR A 42 -10.93 5.90 2.37
CA THR A 42 -10.63 6.67 1.17
C THR A 42 -11.90 6.85 0.36
N ARG A 43 -12.04 8.02 -0.24
CA ARG A 43 -13.19 8.35 -1.08
C ARG A 43 -12.72 8.79 -2.45
N LEU A 44 -13.30 8.20 -3.47
CA LEU A 44 -13.21 8.71 -4.83
C LEU A 44 -14.59 9.21 -5.25
N ARG A 45 -14.61 10.31 -5.99
CA ARG A 45 -15.82 10.99 -6.45
C ARG A 45 -15.80 11.11 -7.96
N ALA A 46 -16.94 10.83 -8.58
CA ALA A 46 -17.21 11.06 -9.99
C ALA A 46 -18.37 12.04 -10.09
N GLU A 47 -18.19 13.07 -10.91
CA GLU A 47 -19.27 13.95 -11.35
C GLU A 47 -19.72 13.54 -12.74
N ASN A 48 -20.96 13.88 -13.08
CA ASN A 48 -21.57 13.55 -14.38
C ASN A 48 -21.49 12.06 -14.71
N ALA A 49 -21.60 11.19 -13.70
CA ALA A 49 -21.60 9.75 -13.86
C ALA A 49 -22.89 9.24 -14.51
N ALA A 50 -22.79 8.11 -15.20
CA ALA A 50 -23.95 7.36 -15.66
C ALA A 50 -23.93 5.93 -15.10
N TYR A 51 -25.10 5.42 -14.73
CA TYR A 51 -25.26 4.04 -14.25
C TYR A 51 -26.67 3.53 -14.51
N PHE A 52 -26.85 2.21 -14.44
CA PHE A 52 -28.18 1.62 -14.46
C PHE A 52 -28.69 1.38 -13.03
N ASP A 53 -29.78 2.06 -12.67
CA ASP A 53 -30.48 1.86 -11.41
C ASP A 53 -31.38 0.63 -11.54
N ALA A 54 -30.87 -0.51 -11.07
CA ALA A 54 -31.56 -1.79 -11.18
C ALA A 54 -32.88 -1.84 -10.40
N ALA A 55 -33.00 -1.10 -9.29
CA ALA A 55 -34.22 -1.05 -8.49
C ALA A 55 -35.33 -0.27 -9.20
N ALA A 56 -34.99 0.82 -9.88
CA ALA A 56 -35.92 1.61 -10.69
C ALA A 56 -36.03 1.13 -12.14
N ALA A 57 -35.25 0.11 -12.54
CA ALA A 57 -35.07 -0.35 -13.91
C ALA A 57 -34.80 0.79 -14.93
N ALA A 58 -34.02 1.80 -14.52
CA ALA A 58 -33.85 3.03 -15.30
C ALA A 58 -32.38 3.46 -15.39
N PRO A 59 -31.92 3.95 -16.56
CA PRO A 59 -30.63 4.61 -16.65
C PRO A 59 -30.64 5.94 -15.89
N ARG A 60 -29.54 6.25 -15.22
CA ARG A 60 -29.26 7.52 -14.55
C ARG A 60 -28.07 8.16 -15.21
N THR A 61 -28.13 9.47 -15.40
CA THR A 61 -27.07 10.30 -15.97
C THR A 61 -26.91 11.56 -15.13
N GLY A 62 -25.77 12.25 -15.25
CA GLY A 62 -25.51 13.47 -14.47
C GLY A 62 -25.39 13.20 -12.97
N ALA A 63 -25.15 11.95 -12.56
CA ALA A 63 -25.11 11.57 -11.15
C ALA A 63 -23.78 11.97 -10.50
N THR A 64 -23.83 12.29 -9.21
CA THR A 64 -22.64 12.38 -8.37
C THR A 64 -22.47 11.03 -7.68
N VAL A 65 -21.44 10.28 -8.08
CA VAL A 65 -21.13 8.96 -7.52
C VAL A 65 -19.92 9.05 -6.61
N VAL A 66 -20.02 8.45 -5.42
CA VAL A 66 -18.90 8.35 -4.48
C VAL A 66 -18.61 6.88 -4.20
N ALA A 67 -17.37 6.48 -4.44
CA ALA A 67 -16.82 5.20 -4.01
C ALA A 67 -16.09 5.41 -2.67
N THR A 68 -16.65 4.88 -1.58
CA THR A 68 -16.03 4.89 -0.26
C THR A 68 -15.41 3.53 0.02
N ASN A 69 -14.08 3.48 0.14
CA ASN A 69 -13.34 2.29 0.51
C ASN A 69 -12.89 2.40 1.97
N THR A 70 -13.35 1.46 2.79
CA THR A 70 -12.93 1.31 4.19
C THR A 70 -12.02 0.10 4.31
N VAL A 71 -10.80 0.32 4.80
CA VAL A 71 -9.79 -0.70 5.05
C VAL A 71 -9.60 -0.85 6.55
N ARG A 72 -9.69 -2.08 7.04
CA ARG A 72 -9.37 -2.45 8.42
C ARG A 72 -8.35 -3.58 8.42
N GLY A 73 -7.26 -3.39 9.15
CA GLY A 73 -6.31 -4.46 9.44
C GLY A 73 -6.88 -5.46 10.44
N ASP A 74 -6.52 -6.73 10.28
CA ASP A 74 -6.80 -7.80 11.23
C ASP A 74 -5.47 -8.27 11.85
N PRO A 75 -5.07 -7.72 13.01
CA PRO A 75 -3.86 -8.11 13.70
C PRO A 75 -3.86 -9.58 14.15
N GLY A 76 -5.03 -10.14 14.46
CA GLY A 76 -5.17 -11.53 14.90
C GLY A 76 -4.87 -12.55 13.79
N SER A 77 -5.22 -12.20 12.55
CA SER A 77 -4.88 -13.00 11.37
C SER A 77 -3.53 -12.62 10.73
N SER A 78 -2.95 -11.48 11.11
CA SER A 78 -1.66 -11.03 10.61
C SER A 78 -0.49 -11.73 11.32
N ARG A 79 0.62 -11.91 10.60
CA ARG A 79 1.87 -12.52 11.08
C ARG A 79 3.06 -11.62 10.75
N ALA A 80 4.27 -12.04 11.16
CA ALA A 80 5.49 -11.25 10.95
C ALA A 80 5.72 -10.81 9.49
N ARG A 81 5.38 -11.67 8.50
CA ARG A 81 5.57 -11.36 7.06
C ARG A 81 4.27 -11.11 6.30
N VAL A 82 3.12 -11.43 6.87
CA VAL A 82 1.81 -11.34 6.19
C VAL A 82 0.91 -10.37 6.93
N ALA A 83 0.40 -9.35 6.24
CA ALA A 83 -0.69 -8.52 6.73
C ALA A 83 -2.00 -9.05 6.15
N VAL A 84 -3.03 -9.03 6.98
CA VAL A 84 -4.41 -9.35 6.59
C VAL A 84 -5.24 -8.10 6.76
N TRP A 85 -5.79 -7.59 5.66
CA TRP A 85 -6.65 -6.41 5.65
C TRP A 85 -8.00 -6.76 5.04
N ASP A 86 -9.07 -6.37 5.71
CA ASP A 86 -10.43 -6.43 5.18
C ASP A 86 -10.78 -5.08 4.57
N SER A 87 -11.33 -5.12 3.37
CA SER A 87 -11.75 -3.95 2.60
C SER A 87 -13.21 -4.05 2.24
N THR A 88 -13.94 -2.95 2.43
CA THR A 88 -15.31 -2.80 1.95
C THR A 88 -15.38 -1.53 1.11
N THR A 89 -15.73 -1.69 -0.17
CA THR A 89 -16.00 -0.58 -1.09
C THR A 89 -17.50 -0.47 -1.28
N VAL A 90 -18.05 0.71 -1.01
CA VAL A 90 -19.43 1.06 -1.32
C VAL A 90 -19.43 2.14 -2.38
N VAL A 91 -20.05 1.89 -3.53
CA VAL A 91 -20.25 2.86 -4.61
C VAL A 91 -21.70 3.33 -4.58
N GLN A 92 -21.92 4.63 -4.41
CA GLN A 92 -23.26 5.18 -4.20
C GLN A 92 -23.49 6.45 -5.02
N ASP A 93 -24.70 6.61 -5.56
CA ASP A 93 -25.23 7.92 -5.97
C ASP A 93 -25.65 8.66 -4.70
N VAL A 94 -24.85 9.65 -4.30
CA VAL A 94 -25.09 10.41 -3.05
C VAL A 94 -26.26 11.38 -3.17
N GLY A 95 -26.64 11.79 -4.38
CA GLY A 95 -27.80 12.65 -4.60
C GLY A 95 -29.12 11.91 -4.45
N ARG A 96 -29.14 10.60 -4.75
CA ARG A 96 -30.33 9.74 -4.67
C ARG A 96 -30.35 8.79 -3.47
N GLY A 97 -29.22 8.61 -2.79
CA GLY A 97 -29.08 7.59 -1.75
C GLY A 97 -29.05 6.16 -2.30
N THR A 98 -28.85 5.98 -3.61
CA THR A 98 -28.83 4.66 -4.26
C THR A 98 -27.46 4.01 -4.09
N THR A 99 -27.40 2.80 -3.54
CA THR A 99 -26.17 1.99 -3.57
C THR A 99 -26.08 1.26 -4.90
N ILE A 100 -25.02 1.54 -5.65
CA ILE A 100 -24.76 1.01 -6.99
C ILE A 100 -24.02 -0.33 -6.89
N GLU A 101 -22.98 -0.37 -6.06
CA GLU A 101 -22.14 -1.55 -5.91
C GLU A 101 -21.60 -1.65 -4.48
N LEU A 102 -21.54 -2.88 -3.97
CA LEU A 102 -20.92 -3.22 -2.70
C LEU A 102 -19.93 -4.34 -2.93
N GLN A 103 -18.64 -4.07 -2.73
CA GLN A 103 -17.59 -5.05 -2.85
C GLN A 103 -16.91 -5.27 -1.50
N LYS A 104 -16.80 -6.52 -1.08
CA LYS A 104 -16.00 -6.94 0.07
C LYS A 104 -14.79 -7.73 -0.40
N GLN A 105 -13.64 -7.50 0.20
CA GLN A 105 -12.43 -8.25 -0.12
C GLN A 105 -11.54 -8.37 1.10
N ARG A 106 -11.10 -9.61 1.35
CA ARG A 106 -10.08 -9.91 2.34
C ARG A 106 -8.76 -10.10 1.62
N TYR A 107 -7.83 -9.21 1.91
CA TYR A 107 -6.47 -9.23 1.40
C TYR A 107 -5.57 -9.93 2.41
N ALA A 108 -4.87 -10.98 1.98
CA ALA A 108 -3.66 -11.42 2.67
C ALA A 108 -2.48 -11.11 1.76
N PHE A 109 -1.42 -10.47 2.27
CA PHE A 109 -0.30 -10.06 1.43
C PHE A 109 1.01 -9.95 2.21
N ASP A 110 2.11 -10.07 1.49
CA ASP A 110 3.44 -9.90 2.07
C ASP A 110 3.66 -8.43 2.46
N ARG A 111 3.94 -8.18 3.74
CA ARG A 111 4.01 -6.83 4.32
C ARG A 111 5.06 -5.94 3.66
N ARG A 112 6.11 -6.53 3.09
CA ARG A 112 7.23 -5.77 2.52
C ARG A 112 7.07 -5.56 1.03
N THR A 113 6.60 -6.59 0.32
CA THR A 113 6.52 -6.61 -1.13
C THR A 113 5.14 -6.21 -1.67
N GLY A 114 4.09 -6.20 -0.83
CA GLY A 114 2.71 -5.97 -1.26
C GLY A 114 2.09 -7.11 -2.06
N ARG A 115 2.83 -8.21 -2.28
CA ARG A 115 2.36 -9.31 -3.11
C ARG A 115 1.23 -10.06 -2.41
N LEU A 116 0.09 -10.17 -3.10
CA LEU A 116 -1.08 -10.91 -2.65
C LEU A 116 -0.75 -12.39 -2.41
N ARG A 117 -1.39 -12.94 -1.39
CA ARG A 117 -1.28 -14.31 -0.90
C ARG A 117 -2.68 -14.88 -0.73
N ASN A 118 -2.82 -16.15 -1.06
CA ASN A 118 -4.07 -16.88 -0.92
C ASN A 118 -4.03 -17.75 0.33
N CYS A 119 -3.93 -17.10 1.48
CA CYS A 119 -3.95 -17.71 2.81
C CYS A 119 -4.94 -16.94 3.68
N CYS A 120 -5.08 -17.37 4.94
CA CYS A 120 -5.55 -16.46 5.99
C CYS A 120 -6.98 -15.93 5.75
N GLY A 121 -7.80 -16.71 5.02
CA GLY A 121 -9.15 -16.34 4.61
C GLY A 121 -9.24 -15.38 3.44
N ALA A 122 -8.15 -15.13 2.69
CA ALA A 122 -8.17 -14.27 1.51
C ALA A 122 -9.32 -14.65 0.58
N ALA A 123 -10.18 -13.66 0.28
CA ALA A 123 -11.46 -13.89 -0.39
C ALA A 123 -11.96 -12.63 -1.10
N ILE A 124 -12.82 -12.81 -2.09
CA ILE A 124 -13.56 -11.73 -2.76
C ILE A 124 -15.04 -12.03 -2.64
N GLY A 125 -15.82 -11.10 -2.09
CA GLY A 125 -17.25 -11.33 -1.83
C GLY A 125 -17.53 -12.48 -0.86
N GLY A 126 -16.52 -12.94 -0.11
CA GLY A 126 -16.61 -14.14 0.74
C GLY A 126 -16.17 -15.44 0.06
N ASP A 127 -15.91 -15.42 -1.25
CA ASP A 127 -15.40 -16.59 -1.99
C ASP A 127 -13.87 -16.72 -1.83
N THR A 128 -13.44 -17.81 -1.17
CA THR A 128 -12.04 -18.16 -0.95
C THR A 128 -11.42 -18.97 -2.09
N ALA A 129 -12.23 -19.43 -3.06
CA ALA A 129 -11.74 -20.13 -4.24
C ALA A 129 -11.03 -19.17 -5.20
N VAL A 130 -11.36 -17.87 -5.16
CA VAL A 130 -10.74 -16.87 -6.02
C VAL A 130 -9.27 -16.65 -5.63
N ARG A 131 -8.38 -16.96 -6.58
CA ARG A 131 -6.94 -16.81 -6.42
C ARG A 131 -6.49 -15.39 -6.77
N GLN A 132 -6.05 -14.66 -5.76
CA GLN A 132 -5.50 -13.30 -5.84
C GLN A 132 -3.98 -13.35 -6.05
N SER A 133 -3.44 -12.50 -6.92
CA SER A 133 -1.98 -12.41 -7.23
C SER A 133 -1.58 -10.98 -7.58
N GLY A 134 -0.30 -10.69 -7.82
CA GLY A 134 0.15 -9.29 -8.03
C GLY A 134 0.06 -8.45 -6.74
N VAL A 135 -0.18 -7.14 -6.88
CA VAL A 135 -0.43 -6.20 -5.78
C VAL A 135 -1.91 -5.82 -5.68
N GLY A 136 -2.34 -5.43 -4.48
CA GLY A 136 -3.69 -4.93 -4.20
C GLY A 136 -3.65 -3.51 -3.62
N LEU A 137 -4.24 -3.32 -2.44
CA LEU A 137 -4.29 -2.01 -1.76
C LEU A 137 -2.92 -1.47 -1.34
N PHE A 138 -1.98 -2.34 -0.97
CA PHE A 138 -0.65 -1.96 -0.54
C PHE A 138 0.38 -2.27 -1.64
N TRP A 139 1.23 -1.29 -1.95
CA TRP A 139 2.29 -1.43 -2.94
C TRP A 139 3.64 -1.56 -2.24
N PRO A 140 4.63 -2.23 -2.86
CA PRO A 140 5.96 -2.35 -2.26
C PRO A 140 6.59 -0.98 -1.96
N VAL A 141 7.27 -0.88 -0.81
CA VAL A 141 8.17 0.25 -0.51
C VAL A 141 9.23 0.31 -1.61
N GLN A 142 9.45 1.49 -2.18
CA GLN A 142 10.28 1.68 -3.38
C GLN A 142 9.82 0.75 -4.51
N PRO A 143 8.60 0.96 -5.05
CA PRO A 143 8.04 0.08 -6.03
C PRO A 143 8.93 0.05 -7.28
N ARG A 144 9.10 -1.14 -7.85
CA ARG A 144 9.83 -1.30 -9.11
C ARG A 144 9.05 -0.60 -10.22
N LYS A 145 9.77 -0.02 -11.18
CA LYS A 145 9.18 0.67 -12.33
C LYS A 145 8.67 -0.31 -13.40
N GLU A 146 9.07 -1.57 -13.32
CA GLU A 146 8.76 -2.62 -14.29
C GLU A 146 8.32 -3.91 -13.60
N GLY A 147 7.59 -4.75 -14.33
CA GLY A 147 7.15 -6.08 -13.87
C GLY A 147 6.18 -6.04 -12.69
N LEU A 148 5.50 -4.91 -12.48
CA LEU A 148 4.49 -4.77 -11.45
C LEU A 148 3.12 -5.10 -12.03
N GLU A 149 2.37 -5.92 -11.32
CA GLU A 149 1.03 -6.37 -11.72
C GLU A 149 0.03 -6.06 -10.63
N LEU A 150 -1.11 -5.47 -10.99
CA LEU A 150 -2.21 -5.15 -10.08
C LEU A 150 -3.36 -6.14 -10.31
N PHE A 151 -3.91 -6.66 -9.21
CA PHE A 151 -5.10 -7.52 -9.27
C PHE A 151 -6.36 -6.69 -9.46
N ASP A 152 -7.14 -6.97 -10.50
CA ASP A 152 -8.43 -6.35 -10.73
C ASP A 152 -9.56 -7.30 -10.31
N THR A 153 -10.44 -6.81 -9.44
CA THR A 153 -11.51 -7.60 -8.83
C THR A 153 -12.71 -7.80 -9.75
N ALA A 154 -12.86 -6.98 -10.79
CA ALA A 154 -13.93 -7.15 -11.78
C ALA A 154 -13.61 -8.29 -12.77
N THR A 155 -12.34 -8.39 -13.19
CA THR A 155 -11.87 -9.40 -14.16
C THR A 155 -11.24 -10.64 -13.50
N LEU A 156 -11.05 -10.61 -12.17
CA LEU A 156 -10.45 -11.67 -11.36
C LEU A 156 -9.06 -12.11 -11.83
N ARG A 157 -8.29 -11.18 -12.42
CA ARG A 157 -6.93 -11.42 -12.92
C ARG A 157 -6.04 -10.21 -12.72
N THR A 158 -4.76 -10.40 -12.97
CA THR A 158 -3.77 -9.32 -12.92
C THR A 158 -3.65 -8.56 -14.23
N TRP A 159 -3.30 -7.28 -14.12
CA TRP A 159 -3.00 -6.39 -15.23
C TRP A 159 -1.70 -5.64 -14.96
N PRO A 160 -0.90 -5.31 -15.99
CA PRO A 160 0.33 -4.55 -15.82
C PRO A 160 0.06 -3.16 -15.23
N ALA A 161 0.78 -2.83 -14.16
CA ALA A 161 0.90 -1.48 -13.63
C ALA A 161 2.15 -0.84 -14.20
N VAL A 162 1.98 -0.10 -15.30
CA VAL A 162 3.09 0.51 -16.05
C VAL A 162 3.51 1.81 -15.40
N PHE A 163 4.81 1.96 -15.11
CA PHE A 163 5.35 3.24 -14.64
C PHE A 163 5.25 4.30 -15.74
N ASP A 164 4.63 5.42 -15.40
CA ASP A 164 4.30 6.52 -16.32
C ASP A 164 4.93 7.85 -15.86
N GLY A 165 6.03 7.76 -15.10
CA GLY A 165 6.81 8.91 -14.66
C GLY A 165 6.71 9.21 -13.16
N ALA A 166 7.42 10.25 -12.75
CA ALA A 166 7.42 10.74 -11.38
C ALA A 166 6.98 12.21 -11.37
N GLU A 167 6.12 12.57 -10.44
CA GLU A 167 5.63 13.94 -10.29
C GLU A 167 5.31 14.27 -8.83
N ARG A 168 5.18 15.57 -8.52
CA ARG A 168 4.78 16.00 -7.19
C ARG A 168 3.27 16.16 -7.11
N VAL A 169 2.62 15.39 -6.25
CA VAL A 169 1.21 15.59 -5.89
C VAL A 169 1.16 16.28 -4.54
N ASP A 170 0.64 17.51 -4.53
CA ASP A 170 0.53 18.36 -3.34
C ASP A 170 1.84 18.43 -2.53
N GLY A 171 2.97 18.57 -3.23
CA GLY A 171 4.31 18.70 -2.63
C GLY A 171 5.06 17.37 -2.43
N THR A 172 4.41 16.22 -2.45
CA THR A 172 5.04 14.90 -2.25
C THR A 172 5.49 14.30 -3.58
N LEU A 173 6.76 13.90 -3.72
CA LEU A 173 7.24 13.15 -4.89
C LEU A 173 6.56 11.78 -4.93
N THR A 174 5.95 11.45 -6.05
CA THR A 174 5.22 10.21 -6.28
C THR A 174 5.68 9.54 -7.57
N TYR A 175 5.55 8.22 -7.64
CA TYR A 175 5.64 7.45 -8.86
C TYR A 175 4.23 7.24 -9.40
N ARG A 176 3.99 7.66 -10.64
CA ARG A 176 2.72 7.47 -11.32
C ARG A 176 2.73 6.12 -12.03
N PHE A 177 1.73 5.31 -11.77
CA PHE A 177 1.51 4.04 -12.46
C PHE A 177 0.14 4.04 -13.14
N VAL A 178 0.08 3.50 -14.35
CA VAL A 178 -1.15 3.37 -15.13
C VAL A 178 -1.45 1.90 -15.35
N VAL A 179 -2.67 1.49 -15.01
CA VAL A 179 -3.23 0.17 -15.28
C VAL A 179 -4.31 0.33 -16.35
N ARG A 180 -4.14 -0.34 -17.48
CA ARG A 180 -5.11 -0.33 -18.58
C ARG A 180 -5.73 -1.70 -18.72
N ILE A 181 -7.04 -1.78 -18.49
CA ILE A 181 -7.84 -2.97 -18.66
C ILE A 181 -8.57 -2.81 -19.99
N PRO A 182 -8.13 -3.48 -21.07
CA PRO A 182 -8.87 -3.51 -22.32
C PRO A 182 -10.24 -4.14 -22.08
N GLU A 183 -11.14 -3.92 -23.03
CA GLU A 183 -12.47 -4.51 -22.99
C GLU A 183 -12.40 -6.02 -22.75
N THR A 184 -12.93 -6.43 -21.60
CA THR A 184 -12.83 -7.79 -21.08
C THR A 184 -14.22 -8.26 -20.70
N ARG A 185 -14.59 -9.46 -21.16
CA ARG A 185 -15.80 -10.15 -20.68
C ARG A 185 -15.61 -10.55 -19.23
N VAL A 186 -16.51 -10.09 -18.36
CA VAL A 186 -16.53 -10.45 -16.93
C VAL A 186 -17.21 -11.81 -16.79
N ALA A 187 -16.60 -12.71 -16.02
CA ALA A 187 -17.19 -14.01 -15.72
C ALA A 187 -18.37 -13.86 -14.75
N GLY A 188 -19.42 -14.64 -15.00
CA GLY A 188 -20.63 -14.64 -14.17
C GLY A 188 -21.87 -14.92 -15.00
N GLU A 189 -22.85 -15.55 -14.38
CA GLU A 189 -24.18 -15.71 -14.97
C GLU A 189 -25.00 -14.46 -14.70
N LEU A 190 -25.69 -13.99 -15.73
CA LEU A 190 -26.54 -12.80 -15.67
C LEU A 190 -27.95 -13.20 -16.13
N PRO A 191 -29.00 -12.64 -15.51
CA PRO A 191 -30.36 -12.83 -16.00
C PRO A 191 -30.49 -12.23 -17.41
N ALA A 192 -31.44 -12.75 -18.18
CA ALA A 192 -31.79 -12.15 -19.47
C ALA A 192 -32.28 -10.72 -19.27
N VAL A 193 -31.88 -9.82 -20.17
CA VAL A 193 -32.22 -8.40 -20.09
C VAL A 193 -33.31 -8.08 -21.14
N PRO A 194 -34.41 -7.42 -20.75
CA PRO A 194 -35.43 -6.94 -21.69
C PRO A 194 -34.82 -6.18 -22.87
N GLY A 195 -35.29 -6.47 -24.08
CA GLY A 195 -34.76 -5.85 -25.29
C GLY A 195 -34.86 -4.33 -25.27
N ALA A 196 -35.94 -3.78 -24.69
CA ALA A 196 -36.12 -2.34 -24.50
C ALA A 196 -34.94 -1.65 -23.80
N LEU A 197 -34.35 -2.28 -22.76
CA LEU A 197 -33.20 -1.74 -22.04
C LEU A 197 -31.90 -1.79 -22.85
N LEU A 198 -31.84 -2.65 -23.86
CA LEU A 198 -30.70 -2.81 -24.75
C LEU A 198 -30.78 -1.89 -25.97
N GLY A 199 -31.73 -0.96 -25.99
CA GLY A 199 -32.03 -0.10 -27.13
C GLY A 199 -32.73 -0.85 -28.28
N ARG A 200 -33.37 -1.98 -28.00
CA ARG A 200 -34.26 -2.68 -28.94
C ARG A 200 -35.69 -2.15 -28.77
N GLY A 201 -36.59 -2.49 -29.69
CA GLY A 201 -38.00 -2.07 -29.61
C GLY A 201 -38.65 -2.43 -28.26
N ALA A 202 -39.68 -1.69 -27.86
CA ALA A 202 -40.33 -1.83 -26.55
C ALA A 202 -40.81 -3.27 -26.27
N ASP A 203 -41.28 -3.97 -27.30
CA ASP A 203 -41.81 -5.34 -27.22
C ASP A 203 -40.74 -6.42 -27.48
N ALA A 204 -39.47 -6.03 -27.61
CA ALA A 204 -38.40 -6.98 -27.88
C ALA A 204 -38.19 -7.91 -26.66
N PRO A 205 -38.14 -9.23 -26.87
CA PRO A 205 -38.05 -10.19 -25.79
C PRO A 205 -36.74 -10.02 -24.99
N ALA A 206 -36.75 -10.48 -23.75
CA ALA A 206 -35.53 -10.54 -22.95
C ALA A 206 -34.53 -11.51 -23.60
N VAL A 207 -33.26 -11.09 -23.64
CA VAL A 207 -32.20 -11.87 -24.28
C VAL A 207 -31.02 -12.11 -23.33
N PRO A 208 -30.31 -13.23 -23.47
CA PRO A 208 -29.10 -13.47 -22.71
C PRO A 208 -28.02 -12.43 -23.07
N VAL A 209 -27.34 -11.94 -22.03
CA VAL A 209 -26.29 -10.92 -22.15
C VAL A 209 -24.98 -11.41 -21.51
N ASP A 210 -23.89 -10.76 -21.89
CA ASP A 210 -22.63 -10.82 -21.19
C ASP A 210 -22.23 -9.41 -20.72
N ARG A 211 -21.53 -9.33 -19.59
CA ARG A 211 -20.97 -8.08 -19.07
C ARG A 211 -19.57 -7.87 -19.65
N TYR A 212 -19.35 -6.70 -20.24
CA TYR A 212 -18.04 -6.24 -20.69
C TYR A 212 -17.58 -5.09 -19.81
N TYR A 213 -16.33 -5.16 -19.38
CA TYR A 213 -15.69 -4.19 -18.50
C TYR A 213 -14.41 -3.65 -19.14
N ARG A 214 -14.22 -2.34 -19.05
CA ARG A 214 -13.01 -1.62 -19.44
C ARG A 214 -12.69 -0.63 -18.34
N ALA A 215 -11.41 -0.52 -17.99
CA ALA A 215 -11.01 0.47 -17.00
C ALA A 215 -9.60 1.01 -17.26
N GLU A 216 -9.37 2.23 -16.76
CA GLU A 216 -8.05 2.84 -16.69
C GLU A 216 -7.85 3.39 -15.27
N GLY A 217 -6.93 2.79 -14.52
CA GLY A 217 -6.51 3.26 -13.21
C GLY A 217 -5.22 4.04 -13.30
N THR A 218 -5.14 5.19 -12.65
CA THR A 218 -3.90 5.94 -12.40
C THR A 218 -3.66 5.99 -10.89
N TYR A 219 -2.47 5.56 -10.46
CA TYR A 219 -2.09 5.48 -9.06
C TYR A 219 -0.83 6.32 -8.84
N TRP A 220 -0.86 7.23 -7.87
CA TRP A 220 0.31 7.99 -7.44
C TRP A 220 0.81 7.42 -6.13
N VAL A 221 1.96 6.77 -6.18
CA VAL A 221 2.52 6.01 -5.07
C VAL A 221 3.71 6.76 -4.48
N ASP A 222 3.72 6.98 -3.17
CA ASP A 222 4.88 7.52 -2.48
C ASP A 222 5.99 6.44 -2.43
N PRO A 223 7.13 6.63 -3.11
CA PRO A 223 8.16 5.60 -3.17
C PRO A 223 8.84 5.35 -1.80
N ARG A 224 8.70 6.26 -0.83
CA ARG A 224 9.28 6.11 0.51
C ARG A 224 8.56 5.05 1.34
N THR A 225 7.26 4.87 1.10
CA THR A 225 6.37 4.00 1.91
C THR A 225 5.65 2.93 1.09
N GLY A 226 5.53 3.10 -0.23
CA GLY A 226 4.68 2.27 -1.08
C GLY A 226 3.18 2.59 -0.92
N ALA A 227 2.80 3.66 -0.24
CA ALA A 227 1.40 4.04 -0.08
C ALA A 227 0.89 4.79 -1.32
N PRO A 228 -0.24 4.38 -1.92
CA PRO A 228 -0.97 5.25 -2.84
C PRO A 228 -1.47 6.50 -2.11
N VAL A 229 -1.11 7.68 -2.59
CA VAL A 229 -1.51 8.99 -2.02
C VAL A 229 -2.47 9.75 -2.92
N ASP A 230 -2.60 9.34 -4.18
CA ASP A 230 -3.64 9.78 -5.10
C ASP A 230 -4.09 8.61 -6.00
N GLN A 231 -5.32 8.65 -6.49
CA GLN A 231 -5.91 7.65 -7.35
C GLN A 231 -6.97 8.27 -8.25
N ARG A 232 -6.95 7.87 -9.52
CA ARG A 232 -8.00 8.13 -10.50
C ARG A 232 -8.39 6.82 -11.16
N GLN A 233 -9.68 6.63 -11.40
CA GLN A 233 -10.18 5.45 -12.09
C GLN A 233 -11.27 5.84 -13.08
N ARG A 234 -11.11 5.40 -14.31
CA ARG A 234 -12.15 5.44 -15.33
C ARG A 234 -12.70 4.03 -15.48
N VAL A 235 -14.00 3.87 -15.39
CA VAL A 235 -14.68 2.57 -15.50
C VAL A 235 -15.80 2.70 -16.51
N LEU A 236 -15.85 1.78 -17.46
CA LEU A 236 -17.00 1.52 -18.31
C LEU A 236 -17.38 0.05 -18.16
N SER A 237 -18.64 -0.19 -17.82
CA SER A 237 -19.23 -1.51 -17.73
C SER A 237 -20.55 -1.53 -18.50
N GLU A 238 -20.69 -2.48 -19.41
CA GLU A 238 -21.87 -2.60 -20.26
C GLU A 238 -22.39 -4.04 -20.28
N LEU A 239 -23.70 -4.21 -20.40
CA LEU A 239 -24.30 -5.48 -20.81
C LEU A 239 -24.49 -5.47 -22.32
N ARG A 240 -24.08 -6.55 -22.97
CA ARG A 240 -24.24 -6.74 -24.41
C ARG A 240 -24.93 -8.07 -24.67
N PRO A 241 -25.91 -8.12 -25.59
CA PRO A 241 -26.54 -9.38 -25.98
C PRO A 241 -25.50 -10.36 -26.50
N ARG A 242 -25.66 -11.65 -26.19
CA ARG A 242 -24.82 -12.71 -26.77
C ARG A 242 -25.00 -12.83 -28.28
N GLN A 243 -26.17 -12.43 -28.77
CA GLN A 243 -26.54 -12.43 -30.18
C GLN A 243 -27.32 -11.16 -30.55
N GLY A 244 -27.00 -10.59 -31.70
CA GLY A 244 -27.65 -9.40 -32.25
C GLY A 244 -27.18 -8.07 -31.61
N PRO A 245 -27.68 -6.93 -32.11
CA PRO A 245 -27.24 -5.61 -31.70
C PRO A 245 -27.83 -5.17 -30.34
N GLY A 246 -27.25 -4.12 -29.76
CA GLY A 246 -27.75 -3.48 -28.54
C GLY A 246 -26.72 -3.47 -27.42
N ARG A 247 -26.90 -2.55 -26.47
CA ARG A 247 -26.08 -2.47 -25.26
C ARG A 247 -26.83 -1.72 -24.17
N LEU A 248 -26.49 -2.00 -22.93
CA LEU A 248 -26.94 -1.25 -21.76
C LEU A 248 -25.69 -0.83 -20.95
N VAL A 249 -25.54 0.47 -20.72
CA VAL A 249 -24.48 0.99 -19.84
C VAL A 249 -24.89 0.73 -18.38
N VAL A 250 -24.11 -0.08 -17.68
CA VAL A 250 -24.31 -0.40 -16.26
C VAL A 250 -23.61 0.61 -15.37
N ALA A 251 -22.41 1.02 -15.77
CA ALA A 251 -21.60 2.01 -15.07
C ALA A 251 -20.67 2.72 -16.05
N ASP A 252 -20.63 4.04 -16.01
CA ASP A 252 -19.67 4.90 -16.67
C ASP A 252 -19.23 5.97 -15.67
N PHE A 253 -18.06 5.76 -15.06
CA PHE A 253 -17.55 6.57 -13.96
C PHE A 253 -16.15 7.08 -14.26
N THR A 254 -15.91 8.37 -13.99
CA THR A 254 -14.56 8.93 -13.85
C THR A 254 -14.35 9.35 -12.40
N LEU A 255 -13.90 8.40 -11.59
CA LEU A 255 -13.64 8.54 -10.17
C LEU A 255 -12.29 9.21 -9.91
N ARG A 256 -12.26 10.21 -9.04
CA ARG A 256 -11.04 10.90 -8.60
C ARG A 256 -11.01 10.97 -7.08
N MET A 257 -9.86 10.72 -6.46
CA MET A 257 -9.75 10.79 -5.01
C MET A 257 -10.06 12.19 -4.49
N THR A 258 -10.85 12.26 -3.42
CA THR A 258 -11.24 13.54 -2.83
C THR A 258 -10.05 14.22 -2.13
N PRO A 259 -10.01 15.56 -2.06
CA PRO A 259 -8.93 16.28 -1.37
C PRO A 259 -8.71 15.83 0.07
N GLU A 260 -9.77 15.52 0.82
CA GLU A 260 -9.70 15.07 2.21
C GLU A 260 -8.99 13.72 2.31
N SER A 261 -9.31 12.79 1.40
CA SER A 261 -8.67 11.47 1.34
C SER A 261 -7.20 11.60 0.94
N ARG A 262 -6.87 12.46 -0.05
CA ARG A 262 -5.48 12.72 -0.46
C ARG A 262 -4.66 13.29 0.69
N HIS A 263 -5.20 14.27 1.43
CA HIS A 263 -4.54 14.85 2.60
C HIS A 263 -4.30 13.80 3.70
N ALA A 264 -5.32 13.01 4.05
CA ALA A 264 -5.21 11.98 5.08
C ALA A 264 -4.18 10.89 4.73
N LEU A 265 -4.14 10.45 3.47
CA LEU A 265 -3.17 9.46 2.98
C LEU A 265 -1.74 10.00 2.98
N ARG A 266 -1.55 11.25 2.54
CA ARG A 266 -0.22 11.89 2.58
C ARG A 266 0.30 12.03 4.00
N ALA A 267 -0.52 12.53 4.93
CA ALA A 267 -0.12 12.68 6.33
C ALA A 267 0.34 11.33 6.93
N ARG A 268 -0.37 10.24 6.63
CA ARG A 268 0.04 8.89 7.02
C ARG A 268 1.33 8.43 6.32
N SER A 269 1.48 8.75 5.04
CA SER A 269 2.68 8.42 4.29
C SER A 269 3.91 9.18 4.82
N ASP A 270 3.77 10.44 5.20
CA ASP A 270 4.85 11.24 5.78
C ASP A 270 5.27 10.72 7.16
N ASP A 271 4.31 10.37 8.03
CA ASP A 271 4.60 9.70 9.31
C ASP A 271 5.34 8.36 9.09
N GLY A 272 4.84 7.52 8.17
CA GLY A 272 5.48 6.27 7.79
C GLY A 272 6.90 6.47 7.25
N ALA A 273 7.10 7.45 6.36
CA ALA A 273 8.39 7.79 5.80
C ALA A 273 9.38 8.29 6.88
N GLY A 274 8.91 9.07 7.86
CA GLY A 274 9.69 9.51 9.01
C GLY A 274 10.19 8.33 9.85
N LYS A 275 9.29 7.41 10.22
CA LYS A 275 9.63 6.18 10.95
C LYS A 275 10.63 5.31 10.19
N ILE A 276 10.41 5.14 8.88
CA ILE A 276 11.35 4.42 7.99
C ILE A 276 12.72 5.09 8.00
N ARG A 277 12.79 6.42 7.90
CA ARG A 277 14.06 7.18 7.92
C ARG A 277 14.79 7.02 9.24
N ILE A 278 14.09 7.04 10.37
CA ILE A 278 14.68 6.82 11.68
C ILE A 278 15.36 5.45 11.75
N LEU A 279 14.63 4.38 11.37
CA LEU A 279 15.15 3.01 11.43
C LEU A 279 16.24 2.72 10.39
N LYS A 280 16.12 3.22 9.16
CA LYS A 280 17.08 2.93 8.09
C LYS A 280 18.32 3.81 8.10
N THR A 281 18.24 5.01 8.65
CA THR A 281 19.27 6.03 8.43
C THR A 281 19.67 6.70 9.73
N VAL A 282 18.75 7.37 10.43
CA VAL A 282 19.12 8.24 11.56
C VAL A 282 19.70 7.42 12.72
N LEU A 283 18.98 6.39 13.19
CA LEU A 283 19.40 5.61 14.34
C LEU A 283 20.72 4.86 14.10
N PRO A 284 20.92 4.15 12.96
CA PRO A 284 22.22 3.55 12.65
C PRO A 284 23.38 4.54 12.59
N LEU A 285 23.17 5.74 12.01
CA LEU A 285 24.22 6.76 11.91
C LEU A 285 24.56 7.38 13.27
N VAL A 286 23.55 7.68 14.10
CA VAL A 286 23.77 8.20 15.46
C VAL A 286 24.49 7.17 16.31
N CYS A 287 24.06 5.91 16.28
CA CYS A 287 24.75 4.82 16.98
C CYS A 287 26.19 4.64 16.47
N GLY A 288 26.41 4.69 15.15
CA GLY A 288 27.73 4.58 14.56
C GLY A 288 28.66 5.74 14.93
N GLY A 289 28.20 6.98 14.79
CA GLY A 289 28.97 8.18 15.13
C GLY A 289 29.30 8.25 16.63
N ALA A 290 28.29 8.07 17.49
CA ALA A 290 28.50 8.03 18.94
C ALA A 290 29.43 6.87 19.34
N GLY A 291 29.27 5.70 18.72
CA GLY A 291 30.13 4.55 18.97
C GLY A 291 31.60 4.81 18.66
N LEU A 292 31.88 5.39 17.49
CA LEU A 292 33.24 5.77 17.09
C LEU A 292 33.85 6.82 18.03
N LEU A 293 33.08 7.84 18.41
CA LEU A 293 33.53 8.89 19.33
C LEU A 293 33.88 8.32 20.72
N LEU A 294 33.06 7.42 21.25
CA LEU A 294 33.32 6.77 22.54
C LEU A 294 34.56 5.86 22.50
N ILE A 295 34.77 5.12 21.40
CA ILE A 295 35.97 4.31 21.23
C ILE A 295 37.21 5.20 21.17
N ALA A 296 37.18 6.27 20.39
CA ALA A 296 38.31 7.21 20.27
C ALA A 296 38.65 7.87 21.63
N ALA A 297 37.63 8.34 22.35
CA ALA A 297 37.80 8.92 23.68
C ALA A 297 38.33 7.89 24.71
N GLY A 298 37.79 6.67 24.68
CA GLY A 298 38.23 5.58 25.54
C GLY A 298 39.69 5.18 25.27
N ALA A 299 40.08 5.08 24.00
CA ALA A 299 41.47 4.81 23.59
C ALA A 299 42.44 5.92 24.03
N LEU A 300 42.05 7.19 23.89
CA LEU A 300 42.88 8.32 24.34
C LEU A 300 43.10 8.28 25.87
N LEU A 301 42.06 7.92 26.63
CA LEU A 301 42.12 7.83 28.10
C LEU A 301 42.93 6.63 28.60
N THR A 302 42.90 5.49 27.90
CA THR A 302 43.72 4.32 28.24
C THR A 302 45.20 4.55 27.93
N VAL A 303 45.52 5.14 26.77
CA VAL A 303 46.90 5.45 26.36
C VAL A 303 47.54 6.50 27.28
N ASN A 304 46.82 7.57 27.62
CA ASN A 304 47.33 8.62 28.51
C ASN A 304 47.37 8.21 29.99
N GLY A 305 46.78 7.08 30.37
CA GLY A 305 46.89 6.48 31.70
C GLY A 305 48.06 5.51 31.86
N GLY A 306 48.82 5.23 30.79
CA GLY A 306 50.00 4.36 30.78
C GLY A 306 51.32 5.05 31.14
N ARG A 307 51.40 6.38 30.99
CA ARG A 307 52.66 7.14 31.02
C ARG A 307 53.08 7.71 32.40
N ARG A 308 52.42 7.37 33.50
CA ARG A 308 52.68 7.97 34.83
C ARG A 308 52.93 6.96 35.96
N GLY A 309 53.36 5.74 35.66
CA GLY A 309 53.45 4.68 36.66
C GLY A 309 54.62 3.72 36.52
N ASP A 310 55.78 4.18 36.04
CA ASP A 310 57.05 3.46 36.20
C ASP A 310 58.15 4.49 36.48
N ALA A 311 58.28 4.88 37.76
CA ALA A 311 59.55 5.34 38.30
C ALA A 311 60.18 4.12 38.98
N PRO A 312 61.37 3.66 38.57
CA PRO A 312 62.05 2.58 39.26
C PRO A 312 62.58 3.13 40.59
N ASP A 313 61.98 2.72 41.71
CA ASP A 313 62.58 2.94 43.03
C ASP A 313 63.91 2.18 43.08
N GLY A 314 64.99 2.94 43.26
CA GLY A 314 66.38 2.49 43.25
C GLY A 314 66.73 1.56 44.42
N PRO A 315 67.94 0.96 44.39
CA PRO A 315 68.30 -0.16 45.24
C PRO A 315 68.46 0.25 46.71
N ALA A 316 68.02 -0.65 47.61
CA ALA A 316 68.15 -0.54 49.06
C ALA A 316 69.64 -0.49 49.51
N PRO A 317 70.01 0.39 50.45
CA PRO A 317 71.34 0.34 51.05
C PRO A 317 71.41 -0.76 52.12
N ALA A 318 72.56 -1.43 52.14
CA ALA A 318 72.91 -2.51 53.05
C ALA A 318 73.14 -2.03 54.48
N ALA A 319 73.02 -3.01 55.38
CA ALA A 319 73.14 -2.98 56.83
C ALA A 319 74.36 -2.24 57.42
N ARG A 320 74.17 -1.74 58.64
CA ARG A 320 75.06 -1.97 59.79
C ARG A 320 74.24 -2.00 61.08
#